data_AF-A0A524JIH7-F1
#
_entry.id   AF-A0A524JIH7-F1
#
_cell.length_a   1.000
_cell.length_b   1.000
_cell.length_c   1.000
_cell.angle_alpha   90.00
_cell.angle_beta   90.00
_cell.angle_gamma   90.00
#
_symmetry.space_group_name_H-M   'P 1'
#
loop_
_entity.id
_entity.type
_entity.pdbx_description
1 polymer ?
#
loop_
_entity_poly.entity_id
_entity_poly.type
_entity_poly.pdbx_seq_one_letter_code
_entity_poly.pdbx_strand_id
1 'polypeptide(L)'
;MLVNVSYNNKEITRKVDDEVGRPFTLKERWAMGGIGSPKLFITEASIEIQNLLLLDNNLDTCNIEMRPKGLIVRFRSLLETFALVVPYYKVSVYKG
;
A
#
# COMPACT_ATOMS: atom_id res chain seq x y z
N MET A 1 4.28 4.27 7.34
CA MET A 1 4.85 5.44 6.61
C MET A 1 3.94 5.72 5.43
N LEU A 2 3.40 6.94 5.30
CA LEU A 2 2.63 7.37 4.14
C LEU A 2 3.56 8.13 3.18
N VAL A 3 3.67 7.67 1.93
CA VAL A 3 4.56 8.24 0.92
C VAL A 3 3.90 8.30 -0.45
N ASN A 4 4.20 9.33 -1.22
CA ASN A 4 3.88 9.39 -2.64
C ASN A 4 4.88 8.53 -3.42
N VAL A 5 4.38 7.63 -4.27
CA VAL A 5 5.15 6.68 -5.07
C VAL A 5 4.89 6.82 -6.58
N SER A 6 4.30 7.93 -7.03
CA SER A 6 4.04 8.20 -8.46
C SER A 6 5.33 8.26 -9.28
N TYR A 7 6.40 8.76 -8.68
CA TYR A 7 7.69 8.95 -9.32
C TYR A 7 8.71 7.94 -8.84
N ASN A 8 9.53 7.45 -9.77
CA ASN A 8 10.63 6.55 -9.44
C ASN A 8 11.69 7.30 -8.62
N ASN A 9 11.70 7.05 -7.31
CA ASN A 9 12.68 7.62 -6.39
C ASN A 9 13.41 6.50 -5.65
N LYS A 10 14.71 6.36 -5.93
CA LYS A 10 15.57 5.32 -5.35
C LYS A 10 15.64 5.37 -3.83
N GLU A 11 15.58 6.57 -3.25
CA GLU A 11 15.63 6.74 -1.79
C GLU A 11 14.33 6.24 -1.14
N ILE A 12 13.18 6.57 -1.73
CA ILE A 12 11.88 6.06 -1.28
C ILE A 12 11.86 4.53 -1.42
N THR A 13 12.25 4.00 -2.57
CA THR A 13 12.32 2.53 -2.78
C THR A 13 13.18 1.85 -1.72
N ARG A 14 14.36 2.42 -1.41
CA ARG A 14 15.22 1.89 -0.35
C ARG A 14 14.54 1.90 1.02
N LYS A 15 13.91 3.02 1.41
CA LYS A 15 13.17 3.14 2.68
C LYS A 15 12.03 2.13 2.78
N VAL A 16 11.29 1.92 1.68
CA VAL A 16 10.21 0.92 1.63
C VAL A 16 10.78 -0.50 1.77
N ASP A 17 11.83 -0.83 1.02
CA ASP A 17 12.47 -2.14 1.07
C ASP A 17 13.06 -2.44 2.45
N ASP A 18 13.60 -1.44 3.15
CA ASP A 18 14.14 -1.57 4.50
C ASP A 18 13.03 -1.85 5.54
N GLU A 19 11.89 -1.16 5.42
CA GLU A 19 10.76 -1.25 6.36
C GLU A 19 9.93 -2.54 6.20
N VAL A 20 9.62 -2.94 4.96
CA VAL A 20 8.73 -4.09 4.68
C VAL A 20 9.37 -5.22 3.88
N GLY A 21 10.66 -5.12 3.55
CA GLY A 21 11.38 -6.10 2.74
C GLY A 21 11.22 -5.85 1.24
N ARG A 22 12.15 -6.38 0.45
CA ARG A 22 12.14 -6.33 -1.03
C ARG A 22 10.94 -7.03 -1.65
N PRO A 23 10.56 -6.73 -2.91
CA PRO A 23 9.43 -7.39 -3.54
C PRO A 23 9.69 -8.88 -3.69
N PHE A 24 8.65 -9.70 -3.51
CA PHE A 24 8.72 -11.11 -3.85
C PHE A 24 9.14 -11.27 -5.32
N THR A 25 10.01 -12.23 -5.58
CA THR A 25 10.38 -12.70 -6.91
C THR A 25 9.16 -13.32 -7.62
N LEU A 26 9.21 -13.45 -8.95
CA LEU A 26 8.10 -14.04 -9.70
C LEU A 26 7.76 -15.47 -9.23
N LYS A 27 8.79 -16.26 -8.90
CA LYS A 27 8.63 -17.63 -8.39
C LYS A 27 7.88 -17.66 -7.05
N GLU A 28 8.25 -16.79 -6.11
CA GLU A 28 7.58 -16.69 -4.81
C GLU A 28 6.12 -16.25 -4.97
N ARG A 29 5.85 -15.27 -5.86
CA ARG A 29 4.48 -14.80 -6.13
C ARG A 29 3.58 -15.92 -6.62
N TRP A 30 4.07 -16.77 -7.51
CA TRP A 30 3.31 -17.92 -8.01
C TRP A 30 3.10 -18.98 -6.94
N ALA A 31 4.13 -19.28 -6.14
CA ALA A 31 4.02 -20.24 -5.04
C ALA A 31 3.00 -19.81 -3.98
N MET A 32 2.82 -18.50 -3.78
CA MET A 32 1.85 -17.92 -2.84
C MET A 32 0.43 -17.78 -3.41
N GLY A 33 0.21 -18.09 -4.70
CA GLY A 33 -1.10 -17.89 -5.35
C GLY A 33 -1.45 -16.43 -5.61
N GLY A 34 -0.45 -15.54 -5.60
CA GLY A 34 -0.63 -14.09 -5.69
C GLY A 34 -0.27 -13.37 -4.39
N ILE A 35 0.16 -12.12 -4.53
CA ILE A 35 0.59 -11.27 -3.40
C ILE A 35 -0.21 -9.97 -3.29
N GLY A 36 -1.13 -9.75 -4.23
CA GLY A 36 -1.93 -8.54 -4.34
C GLY A 36 -3.40 -8.82 -4.01
N SER A 37 -4.09 -7.84 -3.43
CA SER A 37 -5.53 -7.88 -3.29
C SER A 37 -6.23 -7.50 -4.61
N PRO A 38 -7.50 -7.89 -4.80
CA PRO A 38 -8.37 -7.18 -5.72
C PRO A 38 -8.52 -5.70 -5.28
N LYS A 39 -9.22 -4.91 -6.09
CA LYS A 39 -9.62 -3.56 -5.69
C LYS A 39 -10.54 -3.65 -4.46
N LEU A 40 -10.20 -2.93 -3.41
CA LEU A 40 -10.97 -2.80 -2.17
C LEU A 40 -11.57 -1.40 -2.07
N PHE A 41 -12.75 -1.28 -1.47
CA PHE A 41 -13.35 0.01 -1.15
C PHE A 41 -12.90 0.47 0.22
N ILE A 42 -12.53 1.75 0.33
CA ILE A 42 -12.14 2.36 1.60
C ILE A 42 -13.44 2.82 2.28
N THR A 43 -13.73 2.26 3.45
CA THR A 43 -14.91 2.65 4.25
C THR A 43 -14.59 3.75 5.24
N GLU A 44 -13.36 3.76 5.76
CA GLU A 44 -12.87 4.73 6.73
C GLU A 44 -11.34 4.84 6.62
N ALA A 45 -10.81 6.03 6.90
CA ALA A 45 -9.38 6.27 6.98
C ALA A 45 -9.06 7.33 8.04
N SER A 46 -7.80 7.35 8.50
CA SER A 46 -7.31 8.45 9.34
C SER A 46 -7.43 9.79 8.63
N ILE A 47 -7.55 10.90 9.39
CA ILE A 47 -7.71 12.26 8.86
C ILE A 47 -6.68 12.60 7.77
N GLU A 48 -5.41 12.22 7.97
CA GLU A 48 -4.34 12.47 6.97
C GLU A 48 -4.65 11.84 5.61
N ILE A 49 -5.09 10.57 5.59
CA ILE A 49 -5.47 9.86 4.37
C ILE A 49 -6.81 10.37 3.83
N GLN A 50 -7.78 10.65 4.70
CA GLN A 50 -9.06 11.20 4.31
C GLN A 50 -8.89 12.53 3.56
N ASN A 51 -8.01 13.40 4.05
CA ASN A 51 -7.70 14.67 3.38
C ASN A 51 -7.14 14.46 1.97
N LEU A 52 -6.37 13.39 1.72
CA LEU A 52 -5.89 13.07 0.37
C LEU A 52 -7.01 12.51 -0.51
N LEU A 53 -7.85 11.62 0.03
CA LEU A 53 -8.97 11.04 -0.71
C LEU A 53 -9.97 12.11 -1.15
N LEU A 54 -10.26 13.09 -0.28
CA LEU A 54 -11.17 14.21 -0.58
C LEU A 54 -10.69 15.13 -1.72
N LEU A 55 -9.39 15.10 -2.07
CA LEU A 55 -8.88 15.85 -3.23
C LEU A 55 -9.29 15.19 -4.54
N ASP A 56 -9.60 13.88 -4.54
CA ASP A 56 -10.00 13.13 -5.72
C ASP A 56 -11.54 13.03 -5.81
N ASN A 57 -12.07 13.07 -7.04
CA ASN A 57 -13.51 12.89 -7.29
C ASN A 57 -13.85 11.43 -7.69
N ASN A 58 -12.88 10.52 -7.57
CA ASN A 58 -13.02 9.11 -7.91
C ASN A 58 -13.54 8.27 -6.74
N LEU A 59 -13.85 7.01 -7.00
CA LEU A 59 -14.15 6.03 -5.96
C LEU A 59 -12.94 5.80 -5.06
N ASP A 60 -13.13 6.01 -3.76
CA ASP A 60 -12.14 5.73 -2.71
C ASP A 60 -11.83 4.24 -2.64
N THR A 61 -10.76 3.86 -3.32
CA THR A 61 -10.38 2.47 -3.49
C THR A 61 -8.89 2.28 -3.29
N CYS A 62 -8.53 1.10 -2.79
CA CYS A 62 -7.16 0.74 -2.54
C CYS A 62 -6.82 -0.69 -3.01
N ASN A 63 -5.53 -0.96 -3.08
CA ASN A 63 -4.97 -2.29 -3.30
C ASN A 63 -3.92 -2.57 -2.23
N ILE A 64 -3.88 -3.80 -1.75
CA ILE A 64 -2.88 -4.27 -0.81
C ILE A 64 -1.86 -5.11 -1.58
N GLU A 65 -0.58 -4.86 -1.37
CA GLU A 65 0.53 -5.73 -1.76
C GLU A 65 1.20 -6.30 -0.51
N MET A 66 1.30 -7.62 -0.44
CA MET A 66 2.10 -8.29 0.57
C MET A 66 3.59 -8.18 0.25
N ARG A 67 4.39 -8.05 1.31
CA ARG A 67 5.85 -8.02 1.29
C ARG A 67 6.38 -8.98 2.36
N PRO A 68 7.66 -9.41 2.29
CA PRO A 68 8.19 -10.36 3.25
C PRO A 68 8.08 -9.94 4.73
N LYS A 69 8.17 -8.63 5.03
CA LYS A 69 8.13 -8.11 6.41
C LYS A 69 6.91 -7.21 6.70
N GLY A 70 5.99 -7.05 5.75
CA GLY A 70 4.83 -6.20 5.92
C GLY A 70 3.92 -6.16 4.72
N LEU A 71 3.13 -5.11 4.61
CA LEU A 71 2.26 -4.87 3.48
C LEU A 71 2.31 -3.40 3.06
N ILE A 72 1.87 -3.15 1.83
CA ILE A 72 1.74 -1.82 1.27
C ILE A 72 0.29 -1.65 0.83
N VAL A 73 -0.42 -0.68 1.40
CA VAL A 73 -1.74 -0.25 0.94
C VAL A 73 -1.55 0.91 -0.02
N ARG A 74 -1.90 0.72 -1.29
CA ARG A 74 -1.85 1.77 -2.32
C ARG A 74 -3.23 2.30 -2.62
N PHE A 75 -3.33 3.61 -2.74
CA PHE A 75 -4.55 4.30 -3.16
C PHE A 75 -4.15 5.50 -4.03
N ARG A 76 -5.11 6.00 -4.79
CA ARG A 76 -4.92 7.16 -5.65
C ARG A 76 -5.51 8.41 -4.99
N SER A 77 -4.86 9.54 -5.21
CA SER A 77 -5.42 10.86 -4.95
C SER A 77 -5.06 11.74 -6.14
N LEU A 78 -6.05 12.33 -6.81
CA LEU A 78 -5.87 13.06 -8.06
C LEU A 78 -5.15 12.20 -9.13
N LEU A 79 -3.97 12.63 -9.57
CA LEU A 79 -3.11 11.90 -10.52
C LEU A 79 -1.94 11.19 -9.82
N GLU A 80 -1.91 11.23 -8.49
CA GLU A 80 -0.83 10.70 -7.68
C GLU A 80 -1.20 9.36 -7.04
N THR A 81 -0.22 8.47 -6.91
CA THR A 81 -0.35 7.20 -6.18
C THR A 81 0.37 7.31 -4.85
N PHE A 82 -0.37 7.10 -3.77
CA PHE A 82 0.15 7.05 -2.42
C PHE A 82 0.26 5.60 -1.94
N ALA A 83 1.26 5.34 -1.10
CA ALA A 83 1.51 4.07 -0.47
C ALA A 83 1.61 4.25 1.04
N LEU A 84 0.72 3.58 1.77
CA LEU A 84 0.85 3.37 3.20
C LEU A 84 1.62 2.07 3.43
N VAL A 85 2.86 2.21 3.89
CA VAL A 85 3.80 1.12 4.15
C VAL A 85 3.71 0.74 5.62
N VAL A 86 3.35 -0.52 5.88
CA VAL A 86 3.07 -1.03 7.24
C VAL A 86 3.78 -2.37 7.47
N PRO A 87 4.79 -2.43 8.36
CA PRO A 87 5.33 -3.70 8.84
C PRO A 87 4.29 -4.56 9.53
N TYR A 88 4.41 -5.89 9.43
CA TYR A 88 3.41 -6.81 10.00
C TYR A 88 3.21 -6.64 11.50
N TYR A 89 4.25 -6.28 12.26
CA TYR A 89 4.13 -6.06 13.71
C TYR A 89 3.32 -4.80 14.09
N LYS A 90 3.03 -3.91 13.12
CA LYS A 90 2.14 -2.75 13.30
C LYS A 90 0.74 -2.98 12.72
N VAL A 91 0.49 -4.13 12.06
CA VAL A 91 -0.82 -4.43 11.46
C VAL A 91 -1.72 -5.06 12.52
N SER A 92 -2.93 -4.52 12.65
CA SER A 92 -4.02 -5.16 13.39
C SER A 92 -5.14 -5.50 12.42
N VAL A 93 -5.56 -6.76 12.42
CA VAL A 93 -6.65 -7.25 11.57
C VAL A 93 -7.87 -7.49 12.43
N TYR A 94 -8.96 -6.83 12.09
CA TYR A 94 -10.26 -7.02 12.72
C TYR A 94 -11.14 -7.82 11.77
N LYS A 95 -11.81 -8.83 12.29
CA LYS A 95 -12.85 -9.54 11.54
C LYS A 95 -14.17 -8.78 11.76
N GLY A 96 -14.73 -8.26 10.68
CA GLY A 96 -16.09 -7.70 10.65
C GLY A 96 -17.16 -8.77 10.81
#